data_AF-A0A8J1YQQ4-F1
#
_entry.id   AF-A0A8J1YQQ4-F1
#
_cell.length_a   1.000
_cell.length_b   1.000
_cell.length_c   1.000
_cell.angle_alpha   90.00
_cell.angle_beta   90.00
_cell.angle_gamma   90.00
#
_symmetry.space_group_name_H-M   'P 1'
#
loop_
_entity.id
_entity.type
_entity.pdbx_description
1 polymer ?
#
loop_
_entity_poly.entity_id
_entity_poly.type
_entity_poly.pdbx_seq_one_letter_code
_entity_poly.pdbx_strand_id
1 'polypeptide(L)'
;MSSVISTDELNRVLKRAKSSDPLGLKIAQALDLINGVLHDLGEEAVAISFNGGKDCMSSFLDSPSTVLLHLFAAVLHDRHSTLCSPLLPDPAELSRPLPQSSTPIDLNFGLNGYHSSTISTHLDDPKQSLPLPDASSTSSSTTSTHLTGTSTITYPYPPIRSIYITAPNPFSSLEVFVLSSALRYGLDLYRFGGGMKAALSDYLKFRSEWRRVHFTGPF
;
A
#
# COMPACT_ATOMS: atom_id res chain seq x y z
N MET A 1 -21.06 12.81 6.44
CA MET A 1 -20.37 11.66 7.09
C MET A 1 -19.94 10.72 5.99
N SER A 2 -18.68 10.27 5.95
CA SER A 2 -18.28 9.24 4.98
C SER A 2 -18.82 7.90 5.44
N SER A 3 -19.53 7.18 4.56
CA SER A 3 -19.86 5.78 4.80
C SER A 3 -18.59 4.93 4.73
N VAL A 4 -18.70 3.71 5.27
CA VAL A 4 -17.77 2.60 4.99
C VAL A 4 -17.84 2.28 3.49
N ILE A 5 -16.72 1.85 2.90
CA ILE A 5 -16.69 1.41 1.51
C ILE A 5 -17.50 0.12 1.32
N SER A 6 -18.36 0.11 0.30
CA SER A 6 -19.21 -1.03 -0.03
C SER A 6 -18.51 -2.05 -0.92
N THR A 7 -18.87 -3.34 -0.79
CA THR A 7 -18.48 -4.41 -1.73
C THR A 7 -18.83 -4.06 -3.18
N ASP A 8 -19.93 -3.34 -3.44
CA ASP A 8 -20.29 -2.90 -4.78
C ASP A 8 -19.32 -1.86 -5.37
N GLU A 9 -18.80 -0.93 -4.57
CA GLU A 9 -17.74 -0.02 -5.01
C GLU A 9 -16.46 -0.77 -5.37
N LEU A 10 -16.07 -1.75 -4.54
CA LEU A 10 -14.87 -2.58 -4.76
C LEU A 10 -15.03 -3.43 -6.03
N ASN A 11 -16.18 -4.09 -6.19
CA ASN A 11 -16.51 -4.85 -7.40
C ASN A 11 -16.56 -3.97 -8.67
N ARG A 12 -16.94 -2.69 -8.55
CA ARG A 12 -16.88 -1.75 -9.68
C ARG A 12 -15.45 -1.46 -10.12
N VAL A 13 -14.47 -1.43 -9.21
CA VAL A 13 -13.03 -1.34 -9.56
C VAL A 13 -12.58 -2.58 -10.32
N LEU A 14 -12.85 -3.78 -9.77
CA LEU A 14 -12.50 -5.06 -10.38
C LEU A 14 -13.16 -5.23 -11.77
N LYS A 15 -14.39 -4.75 -11.94
CA LYS A 15 -15.08 -4.71 -13.24
C LYS A 15 -14.46 -3.68 -14.19
N ARG A 16 -14.05 -2.51 -13.69
CA ARG A 16 -13.46 -1.42 -14.51
C ARG A 16 -12.08 -1.79 -15.08
N ALA A 17 -11.33 -2.64 -14.37
CA ALA A 17 -10.07 -3.22 -14.83
C ALA A 17 -10.22 -4.09 -16.09
N LYS A 18 -11.40 -4.69 -16.30
CA LYS A 18 -11.69 -5.59 -17.45
C LYS A 18 -12.00 -4.84 -18.76
N SER A 19 -11.99 -3.51 -18.74
CA SER A 19 -12.23 -2.70 -19.94
C SER A 19 -10.94 -2.49 -20.74
N SER A 20 -11.02 -2.59 -22.07
CA SER A 20 -9.88 -2.46 -22.99
C SER A 20 -9.45 -1.02 -23.29
N ASP A 21 -10.06 -0.02 -22.65
CA ASP A 21 -9.70 1.40 -22.82
C ASP A 21 -8.45 1.79 -21.99
N PRO A 22 -7.79 2.93 -22.30
CA PRO A 22 -6.53 3.32 -21.64
C PRO A 22 -6.59 3.50 -20.11
N LEU A 23 -7.77 3.77 -19.52
CA LEU A 23 -7.93 3.84 -18.07
C LEU A 23 -8.18 2.44 -17.48
N GLY A 24 -8.91 1.58 -18.17
CA GLY A 24 -9.10 0.18 -17.77
C GLY A 24 -7.77 -0.57 -17.68
N LEU A 25 -6.92 -0.42 -18.70
CA LEU A 25 -5.56 -1.01 -18.73
C LEU A 25 -4.68 -0.50 -17.57
N LYS A 26 -4.72 0.81 -17.26
CA LYS A 26 -3.98 1.37 -16.11
C LYS A 26 -4.48 0.84 -14.77
N ILE A 27 -5.80 0.64 -14.63
CA ILE A 27 -6.39 0.06 -13.42
C ILE A 27 -5.95 -1.40 -13.29
N ALA A 28 -6.03 -2.21 -14.36
CA ALA A 28 -5.56 -3.59 -14.35
C ALA A 28 -4.08 -3.68 -13.91
N GLN A 29 -3.19 -2.94 -14.57
CA GLN A 29 -1.76 -2.89 -14.22
C GLN A 29 -1.50 -2.48 -12.76
N ALA A 30 -2.30 -1.57 -12.22
CA ALA A 30 -2.17 -1.16 -10.82
C ALA A 30 -2.68 -2.23 -9.84
N LEU A 31 -3.78 -2.94 -10.16
CA LEU A 31 -4.27 -4.06 -9.36
C LEU A 31 -3.27 -5.23 -9.39
N ASP A 32 -2.72 -5.56 -10.56
CA ASP A 32 -1.71 -6.62 -10.73
C ASP A 32 -0.45 -6.31 -9.90
N LEU A 33 0.05 -5.07 -9.95
CA LEU A 33 1.20 -4.63 -9.16
C LEU A 33 0.92 -4.71 -7.65
N ILE A 34 -0.25 -4.25 -7.19
CA ILE A 34 -0.63 -4.32 -5.78
C ILE A 34 -0.74 -5.78 -5.33
N ASN A 35 -1.38 -6.65 -6.13
CA ASN A 35 -1.52 -8.06 -5.80
C ASN A 35 -0.16 -8.78 -5.76
N GLY A 36 0.75 -8.48 -6.70
CA GLY A 36 2.13 -8.99 -6.69
C GLY A 36 2.89 -8.57 -5.43
N VAL A 37 2.83 -7.29 -5.05
CA VAL A 37 3.47 -6.80 -3.82
C VAL A 37 2.90 -7.47 -2.55
N LEU A 38 1.58 -7.70 -2.50
CA LEU A 38 0.93 -8.38 -1.38
C LEU A 38 1.21 -9.90 -1.36
N HIS A 39 1.43 -10.51 -2.52
CA HIS A 39 1.86 -11.90 -2.64
C HIS A 39 3.32 -12.08 -2.18
N ASP A 40 4.24 -11.25 -2.69
CA ASP A 40 5.68 -11.44 -2.51
C ASP A 40 6.18 -11.03 -1.12
N LEU A 41 5.52 -10.05 -0.48
CA LEU A 41 5.90 -9.54 0.85
C LEU A 41 4.98 -10.04 1.98
N GLY A 42 3.80 -10.54 1.64
CA GLY A 42 2.72 -10.79 2.61
C GLY A 42 1.99 -9.52 3.01
N GLU A 43 0.70 -9.65 3.29
CA GLU A 43 -0.16 -8.51 3.64
C GLU A 43 0.25 -7.86 4.96
N GLU A 44 0.90 -8.61 5.87
CA GLU A 44 1.42 -8.12 7.15
C GLU A 44 2.72 -7.31 7.05
N ALA A 45 3.50 -7.47 5.98
CA ALA A 45 4.71 -6.68 5.76
C ALA A 45 4.44 -5.33 5.08
N VAL A 46 3.30 -5.19 4.40
CA VAL A 46 2.94 -3.99 3.63
C VAL A 46 2.20 -2.97 4.50
N ALA A 47 2.43 -1.68 4.23
CA ALA A 47 1.69 -0.56 4.80
C ALA A 47 1.62 0.61 3.80
N ILE A 48 0.51 1.35 3.79
CA ILE A 48 0.32 2.51 2.90
C ILE A 48 0.71 3.80 3.61
N SER A 49 1.64 4.57 3.04
CA SER A 49 1.85 5.96 3.44
C SER A 49 0.72 6.84 2.90
N PHE A 50 -0.19 7.30 3.76
CA PHE A 50 -1.34 8.11 3.39
C PHE A 50 -1.32 9.47 4.11
N ASN A 51 -0.82 10.49 3.39
CA ASN A 51 -0.75 11.86 3.89
C ASN A 51 -1.94 12.73 3.42
N GLY A 52 -3.02 12.09 2.98
CA GLY A 52 -4.22 12.73 2.43
C GLY A 52 -4.00 13.42 1.08
N GLY A 53 -4.30 12.70 -0.01
CA GLY A 53 -4.67 13.24 -1.34
C GLY A 53 -3.75 14.27 -2.02
N LYS A 54 -3.28 13.97 -3.25
CA LYS A 54 -2.49 14.93 -4.05
C LYS A 54 -3.27 16.23 -4.38
N ASP A 55 -4.60 16.17 -4.34
CA ASP A 55 -5.50 17.19 -4.90
C ASP A 55 -6.27 17.98 -3.81
N CYS A 56 -5.84 17.91 -2.55
CA CYS A 56 -6.59 18.40 -1.37
C CYS A 56 -6.86 19.92 -1.27
N MET A 57 -6.61 20.72 -2.30
CA MET A 57 -6.94 22.16 -2.36
C MET A 57 -7.25 22.63 -3.81
N SER A 58 -8.18 21.96 -4.49
CA SER A 58 -8.88 22.57 -5.63
C SER A 58 -10.38 22.31 -5.55
N SER A 59 -11.13 23.37 -5.26
CA SER A 59 -12.61 23.44 -5.22
C SER A 59 -13.31 22.60 -4.15
N PHE A 60 -14.26 23.25 -3.46
CA PHE A 60 -14.96 22.76 -2.26
C PHE A 60 -15.99 21.64 -2.49
N LEU A 61 -15.90 20.92 -3.62
CA LEU A 61 -16.96 20.04 -4.15
C LEU A 61 -16.46 18.71 -4.75
N ASP A 62 -15.18 18.59 -5.13
CA ASP A 62 -14.64 17.31 -5.61
C ASP A 62 -14.06 16.49 -4.46
N SER A 63 -14.38 15.18 -4.44
CA SER A 63 -13.87 14.27 -3.41
C SER A 63 -12.34 14.16 -3.51
N PRO A 64 -11.57 14.53 -2.47
CA PRO A 64 -10.11 14.39 -2.49
C PRO A 64 -9.70 12.94 -2.79
N SER A 65 -8.74 12.80 -3.70
CA SER A 65 -8.49 11.53 -4.37
C SER A 65 -7.95 10.46 -3.43
N THR A 66 -8.69 9.34 -3.35
CA THR A 66 -8.32 8.14 -2.58
C THR A 66 -8.00 6.95 -3.50
N VAL A 67 -7.62 7.23 -4.75
CA VAL A 67 -7.48 6.22 -5.83
C VAL A 67 -6.65 5.02 -5.39
N LEU A 68 -5.46 5.22 -4.81
CA LEU A 68 -4.61 4.10 -4.36
C LEU A 68 -5.25 3.29 -3.22
N LEU A 69 -5.91 3.92 -2.25
CA LEU A 69 -6.66 3.21 -1.20
C LEU A 69 -7.82 2.40 -1.80
N HIS A 70 -8.51 2.96 -2.80
CA HIS A 70 -9.64 2.33 -3.47
C HIS A 70 -9.22 1.11 -4.31
N LEU A 71 -8.09 1.21 -5.01
CA LEU A 71 -7.47 0.08 -5.74
C LEU A 71 -6.98 -1.00 -4.76
N PHE A 72 -6.30 -0.61 -3.69
CA PHE A 72 -5.74 -1.54 -2.71
C PHE A 72 -6.82 -2.30 -1.93
N ALA A 73 -7.87 -1.60 -1.49
CA ALA A 73 -9.05 -2.21 -0.89
C ALA A 73 -9.75 -3.19 -1.85
N ALA A 74 -9.77 -2.92 -3.16
CA ALA A 74 -10.35 -3.82 -4.14
C ALA A 74 -9.52 -5.10 -4.32
N VAL A 75 -8.18 -5.02 -4.30
CA VAL A 75 -7.31 -6.21 -4.31
C VAL A 75 -7.48 -7.03 -3.03
N LEU A 76 -7.49 -6.40 -1.86
CA LEU A 76 -7.73 -7.11 -0.60
C LEU A 76 -9.09 -7.80 -0.59
N HIS A 77 -10.15 -7.12 -1.06
CA HIS A 77 -11.48 -7.72 -1.19
C HIS A 77 -11.48 -8.97 -2.07
N ASP A 78 -10.84 -8.93 -3.23
CA ASP A 78 -10.76 -10.06 -4.17
C ASP A 78 -10.04 -11.26 -3.54
N ARG A 79 -8.91 -11.01 -2.87
CA ARG A 79 -8.12 -12.02 -2.14
C ARG A 79 -8.90 -12.68 -1.00
N HIS A 80 -9.65 -11.90 -0.20
CA HIS A 80 -10.44 -12.47 0.89
C HIS A 80 -11.74 -13.14 0.42
N SER A 81 -12.32 -12.69 -0.69
CA SER A 81 -13.49 -13.33 -1.31
C SER A 81 -13.15 -14.69 -1.92
N THR A 82 -11.97 -14.80 -2.54
CA THR A 82 -11.49 -16.06 -3.14
C THR A 82 -11.08 -17.08 -2.07
N LEU A 83 -10.35 -16.66 -1.02
CA LEU A 83 -9.98 -17.55 0.10
C LEU A 83 -11.17 -18.03 0.93
N CYS A 84 -12.25 -17.24 1.02
CA CYS A 84 -13.45 -17.59 1.76
C CYS A 84 -14.52 -18.32 0.91
N SER A 85 -14.22 -18.64 -0.35
CA SER A 85 -15.03 -19.54 -1.17
C SER A 85 -14.60 -20.99 -0.87
N PRO A 86 -15.40 -21.80 -0.16
CA PRO A 86 -15.01 -23.18 0.10
C PRO A 86 -15.02 -23.94 -1.22
N LEU A 87 -13.88 -24.53 -1.57
CA LEU A 87 -13.84 -25.62 -2.55
C LEU A 87 -14.65 -26.78 -1.97
N LEU A 88 -15.95 -26.82 -2.29
CA LEU A 88 -16.68 -28.09 -2.35
C LEU A 88 -15.94 -28.93 -3.41
N PRO A 89 -15.31 -30.06 -3.04
CA PRO A 89 -14.70 -30.94 -4.02
C PRO A 89 -15.80 -31.42 -4.96
N ASP A 90 -15.59 -31.23 -6.27
CA ASP A 90 -16.51 -31.72 -7.28
C ASP A 90 -16.64 -33.25 -7.14
N PRO A 91 -17.86 -33.79 -6.92
CA PRO A 91 -18.06 -35.24 -6.83
C PRO A 91 -17.59 -36.03 -8.07
N ALA A 92 -17.34 -35.36 -9.20
CA ALA A 92 -16.83 -35.98 -10.43
C ALA A 92 -15.34 -36.37 -10.42
N GLU A 93 -14.50 -35.81 -9.53
CA GLU A 93 -13.04 -36.06 -9.54
C GLU A 93 -12.65 -37.51 -9.16
N LEU A 94 -13.53 -38.26 -8.47
CA LEU A 94 -13.21 -39.65 -8.06
C LEU A 94 -13.20 -40.68 -9.21
N SER A 95 -13.47 -40.25 -10.45
CA SER A 95 -13.71 -41.15 -11.60
C SER A 95 -12.68 -41.02 -12.73
N ARG A 96 -11.60 -40.23 -12.57
CA ARG A 96 -10.65 -39.96 -13.65
C ARG A 96 -9.38 -40.82 -13.57
N PRO A 97 -9.06 -41.66 -14.58
CA PRO A 97 -7.83 -42.45 -14.59
C PRO A 97 -6.56 -41.60 -14.70
N LEU A 98 -5.52 -41.98 -13.96
CA LEU A 98 -4.18 -41.37 -13.98
C LEU A 98 -3.52 -41.46 -15.38
N PRO A 99 -3.07 -40.35 -15.98
CA PRO A 99 -2.13 -40.37 -17.10
C PRO A 99 -0.75 -40.84 -16.65
N GLN A 100 -0.15 -41.79 -17.37
CA GLN A 100 1.17 -42.35 -17.06
C GLN A 100 2.33 -41.52 -17.67
N SER A 101 3.52 -41.65 -17.07
CA SER A 101 4.72 -40.86 -17.34
C SER A 101 5.47 -41.20 -18.64
N SER A 102 5.89 -40.16 -19.37
CA SER A 102 7.00 -40.10 -20.36
C SER A 102 7.14 -38.63 -20.85
N THR A 103 8.28 -38.06 -21.27
CA THR A 103 9.72 -38.41 -21.22
C THR A 103 10.54 -37.10 -21.31
N PRO A 104 11.81 -37.01 -20.85
CA PRO A 104 12.57 -35.75 -20.81
C PRO A 104 13.16 -35.36 -22.18
N ILE A 105 13.32 -34.05 -22.42
CA ILE A 105 14.06 -33.50 -23.55
C ILE A 105 14.99 -32.38 -23.04
N ASP A 106 16.30 -32.58 -23.19
CA ASP A 106 17.32 -31.53 -23.07
C ASP A 106 17.25 -30.56 -24.27
N LEU A 107 17.64 -29.30 -24.07
CA LEU A 107 18.76 -28.73 -24.84
C LEU A 107 19.23 -27.35 -24.33
N ASN A 108 20.55 -27.31 -24.19
CA ASN A 108 21.48 -26.26 -23.77
C ASN A 108 21.51 -24.97 -24.64
N PHE A 109 22.40 -24.04 -24.23
CA PHE A 109 22.92 -22.83 -24.91
C PHE A 109 22.11 -21.52 -24.74
N GLY A 110 22.72 -20.40 -24.38
CA GLY A 110 24.14 -20.19 -23.99
C GLY A 110 24.46 -18.75 -23.57
N LEU A 111 25.63 -18.55 -22.95
CA LEU A 111 26.21 -17.22 -22.72
C LEU A 111 26.70 -16.61 -24.05
N ASN A 112 26.37 -15.33 -24.27
CA ASN A 112 27.14 -14.26 -24.95
C ASN A 112 26.14 -13.16 -25.40
N GLY A 113 26.44 -11.86 -25.32
CA GLY A 113 27.68 -11.22 -24.88
C GLY A 113 27.51 -9.69 -24.75
N TYR A 114 28.62 -9.03 -24.43
CA TYR A 114 28.72 -7.59 -24.18
C TYR A 114 28.57 -6.73 -25.44
N HIS A 115 28.00 -5.53 -25.31
CA HIS A 115 28.54 -4.26 -25.83
C HIS A 115 27.77 -3.10 -25.15
N SER A 116 28.42 -2.32 -24.28
CA SER A 116 28.96 -0.97 -24.56
C SER A 116 27.86 0.08 -24.87
N SER A 117 27.69 1.13 -24.08
CA SER A 117 28.56 2.31 -24.24
C SER A 117 28.73 3.17 -22.97
N THR A 118 29.96 3.66 -22.80
CA THR A 118 30.40 4.69 -21.85
C THR A 118 29.86 6.08 -22.23
N ILE A 119 29.58 6.95 -21.25
CA ILE A 119 29.86 8.40 -21.31
C ILE A 119 30.01 8.95 -19.86
N SER A 120 31.20 9.45 -19.58
CA SER A 120 31.53 10.45 -18.53
C SER A 120 31.37 11.85 -19.16
N THR A 121 31.25 13.01 -18.52
CA THR A 121 31.48 13.52 -17.15
C THR A 121 31.02 14.99 -17.17
N HIS A 122 30.54 15.55 -16.05
CA HIS A 122 31.00 16.89 -15.62
C HIS A 122 30.59 17.16 -14.16
N LEU A 123 31.56 17.56 -13.33
CA LEU A 123 31.29 18.32 -12.11
C LEU A 123 31.27 19.80 -12.48
N ASP A 124 30.43 20.62 -11.87
CA ASP A 124 30.89 21.93 -11.37
C ASP A 124 29.87 22.54 -10.40
N ASP A 125 30.40 23.12 -9.33
CA ASP A 125 29.73 23.84 -8.26
C ASP A 125 30.50 25.16 -8.09
N PRO A 126 29.81 26.31 -8.02
CA PRO A 126 30.29 27.29 -7.04
C PRO A 126 29.19 28.07 -6.31
N LYS A 127 29.06 27.78 -5.02
CA LYS A 127 29.27 28.70 -3.87
C LYS A 127 28.49 30.04 -3.72
N GLN A 128 28.24 30.32 -2.42
CA GLN A 128 27.90 31.60 -1.75
C GLN A 128 26.43 32.11 -1.85
N SER A 129 25.84 32.77 -0.84
CA SER A 129 25.85 32.66 0.66
C SER A 129 25.03 33.83 1.24
N LEU A 130 24.35 33.66 2.40
CA LEU A 130 24.24 34.58 3.57
C LEU A 130 23.04 34.19 4.49
N PRO A 131 23.00 34.63 5.77
CA PRO A 131 22.28 33.90 6.85
C PRO A 131 20.97 34.53 7.34
N LEU A 132 20.22 33.77 8.15
CA LEU A 132 19.10 34.23 8.98
C LEU A 132 19.23 33.71 10.43
N PRO A 133 18.62 34.38 11.43
CA PRO A 133 19.10 34.37 12.83
C PRO A 133 18.53 33.27 13.74
N ASP A 134 19.10 33.20 14.94
CA ASP A 134 18.76 32.30 16.05
C ASP A 134 17.26 32.10 16.29
N ALA A 135 16.89 30.83 16.49
CA ALA A 135 15.65 30.43 17.14
C ALA A 135 15.92 29.24 18.08
N SER A 136 16.12 29.58 19.35
CA SER A 136 15.91 28.77 20.56
C SER A 136 15.54 27.29 20.39
N SER A 137 16.37 26.44 21.00
CA SER A 137 16.10 25.02 21.26
C SER A 137 14.71 24.76 21.87
N THR A 138 13.76 24.33 21.05
CA THR A 138 12.48 23.77 21.49
C THR A 138 12.47 22.27 21.16
N SER A 139 12.50 21.44 22.19
CA SER A 139 12.41 19.98 22.06
C SER A 139 11.08 19.58 21.42
N SER A 140 11.13 19.14 20.16
CA SER A 140 9.96 18.68 19.41
C SER A 140 9.55 17.27 19.89
N SER A 141 8.66 17.23 20.88
CA SER A 141 8.08 15.98 21.39
C SER A 141 7.41 15.18 20.26
N THR A 142 7.94 13.99 19.99
CA THR A 142 7.44 13.06 18.96
C THR A 142 6.15 12.37 19.43
N THR A 143 5.01 13.02 19.22
CA THR A 143 3.69 12.49 19.58
C THR A 143 3.25 11.37 18.62
N SER A 144 3.67 10.13 18.90
CA SER A 144 3.14 8.93 18.24
C SER A 144 1.71 8.67 18.71
N THR A 145 0.77 8.50 17.78
CA THR A 145 -0.61 8.09 18.10
C THR A 145 -1.10 7.01 17.13
N HIS A 146 -1.92 6.09 17.66
CA HIS A 146 -2.43 4.93 16.94
C HIS A 146 -3.96 4.96 16.98
N LEU A 147 -4.61 4.74 15.83
CA LEU A 147 -6.07 4.79 15.69
C LEU A 147 -6.60 3.45 15.19
N THR A 148 -7.04 2.61 16.13
CA THR A 148 -7.83 1.40 15.85
C THR A 148 -9.32 1.73 15.86
N GLY A 149 -10.05 1.42 14.78
CA GLY A 149 -11.50 1.59 14.73
C GLY A 149 -12.23 0.74 15.76
N THR A 150 -13.16 1.32 16.52
CA THR A 150 -13.88 0.65 17.62
C THR A 150 -15.02 -0.24 17.13
N SER A 151 -14.69 -1.51 16.86
CA SER A 151 -15.46 -2.72 17.20
C SER A 151 -16.92 -2.94 16.77
N THR A 152 -17.52 -2.15 15.86
CA THR A 152 -18.85 -2.50 15.27
C THR A 152 -18.90 -2.47 13.74
N ILE A 153 -17.81 -2.07 13.08
CA ILE A 153 -17.73 -2.01 11.62
C ILE A 153 -16.92 -3.20 11.09
N THR A 154 -17.58 -4.06 10.33
CA THR A 154 -16.94 -5.15 9.59
C THR A 154 -16.58 -4.67 8.18
N TYR A 155 -15.31 -4.81 7.81
CA TYR A 155 -14.84 -4.61 6.44
C TYR A 155 -14.73 -5.97 5.73
N PRO A 156 -14.86 -6.05 4.40
CA PRO A 156 -14.73 -7.29 3.63
C PRO A 156 -13.26 -7.75 3.46
N TYR A 157 -12.35 -7.21 4.28
CA TYR A 157 -10.92 -7.49 4.31
C TYR A 157 -10.33 -7.02 5.68
N PRO A 158 -9.15 -7.50 6.10
CA PRO A 158 -8.49 -7.07 7.34
C PRO A 158 -8.06 -5.59 7.33
N PRO A 159 -7.93 -4.93 8.50
CA PRO A 159 -7.54 -3.52 8.58
C PRO A 159 -6.25 -3.19 7.81
N ILE A 160 -6.28 -2.11 7.03
CA ILE A 160 -5.19 -1.69 6.16
C ILE A 160 -4.16 -0.89 6.96
N ARG A 161 -3.02 -1.50 7.29
CA ARG A 161 -1.90 -0.80 7.93
C ARG A 161 -1.50 0.43 7.12
N SER A 162 -1.55 1.58 7.78
CA SER A 162 -1.36 2.88 7.15
C SER A 162 -0.50 3.79 8.01
N ILE A 163 0.34 4.61 7.38
CA ILE A 163 1.22 5.57 8.04
C ILE A 163 0.81 6.97 7.60
N TYR A 164 0.53 7.86 8.55
CA TYR A 164 0.32 9.28 8.30
C TYR A 164 1.45 10.08 8.97
N ILE A 165 2.20 10.82 8.17
CA ILE A 165 3.31 11.66 8.62
C ILE A 165 2.80 13.09 8.75
N THR A 166 2.62 13.57 9.98
CA THR A 166 2.05 14.88 10.26
C THR A 166 3.07 16.00 10.04
N ALA A 167 2.62 17.08 9.40
CA ALA A 167 3.33 18.35 9.47
C ALA A 167 3.16 18.96 10.89
N PRO A 168 4.05 19.87 11.33
CA PRO A 168 3.91 20.54 12.63
C PRO A 168 2.61 21.34 12.79
N ASN A 169 2.05 21.83 11.68
CA ASN A 169 0.77 22.54 11.62
C ASN A 169 -0.05 22.00 10.43
N PRO A 170 -0.75 20.86 10.57
CA PRO A 170 -1.56 20.30 9.50
C PRO A 170 -2.87 21.09 9.34
N PHE A 171 -3.37 21.22 8.11
CA PHE A 171 -4.67 21.85 7.87
C PHE A 171 -5.80 21.00 8.48
N SER A 172 -6.75 21.62 9.17
CA SER A 172 -7.87 20.91 9.81
C SER A 172 -8.74 20.14 8.81
N SER A 173 -8.89 20.65 7.59
CA SER A 173 -9.56 19.95 6.48
C SER A 173 -8.83 18.66 6.07
N LEU A 174 -7.49 18.68 6.07
CA LEU A 174 -6.67 17.50 5.77
C LEU A 174 -6.81 16.45 6.87
N GLU A 175 -6.75 16.86 8.13
CA GLU A 175 -6.98 15.97 9.28
C GLU A 175 -8.37 15.30 9.24
N VAL A 176 -9.42 16.08 9.00
CA VAL A 176 -10.80 15.55 8.84
C VAL A 176 -10.90 14.59 7.66
N PHE A 177 -10.23 14.88 6.53
CA PHE A 177 -10.19 13.97 5.38
C PHE A 177 -9.42 12.68 5.68
N VAL A 178 -8.28 12.76 6.37
CA VAL A 178 -7.48 11.58 6.75
C VAL A 178 -8.29 10.68 7.69
N LEU A 179 -8.93 11.24 8.71
CA LEU A 179 -9.79 10.49 9.63
C LEU A 179 -11.03 9.91 8.93
N SER A 180 -11.67 10.66 8.02
CA SER A 180 -12.81 10.17 7.24
C SER A 180 -12.41 9.02 6.31
N SER A 181 -11.20 9.07 5.73
CA SER A 181 -10.65 8.01 4.90
C SER A 181 -10.26 6.79 5.74
N ALA A 182 -9.72 7.00 6.94
CA ALA A 182 -9.42 5.93 7.89
C ALA A 182 -10.68 5.11 8.22
N LEU A 183 -11.79 5.79 8.51
CA LEU A 183 -13.09 5.16 8.72
C LEU A 183 -13.65 4.50 7.44
N ARG A 184 -13.58 5.17 6.28
CA ARG A 184 -14.13 4.63 5.02
C ARG A 184 -13.48 3.31 4.63
N TYR A 185 -12.14 3.25 4.71
CA TYR A 185 -11.35 2.13 4.19
C TYR A 185 -10.91 1.12 5.24
N GLY A 186 -11.13 1.37 6.54
CA GLY A 186 -10.68 0.49 7.62
C GLY A 186 -9.17 0.55 7.81
N LEU A 187 -8.61 1.76 7.85
CA LEU A 187 -7.17 1.94 8.00
C LEU A 187 -6.74 1.77 9.46
N ASP A 188 -5.77 0.87 9.69
CA ASP A 188 -5.02 0.78 10.94
C ASP A 188 -3.93 1.88 10.91
N LEU A 189 -4.28 3.08 11.39
CA LEU A 189 -3.54 4.30 11.10
C LEU A 189 -2.56 4.69 12.22
N TYR A 190 -1.27 4.63 11.90
CA TYR A 190 -0.17 5.09 12.75
C TYR A 190 0.23 6.51 12.36
N ARG A 191 0.36 7.40 13.35
CA ARG A 191 0.67 8.82 13.15
C ARG A 191 2.02 9.19 13.73
N PHE A 192 2.86 9.84 12.94
CA PHE A 192 4.21 10.26 13.34
C PHE A 192 4.51 11.71 12.92
N GLY A 193 5.10 12.50 13.82
CA GLY A 193 5.68 13.80 13.48
C GLY A 193 7.17 13.71 13.13
N GLY A 194 7.84 14.87 13.06
CA GLY A 194 9.32 14.93 12.95
C GLY A 194 9.90 14.82 11.53
N GLY A 195 9.05 14.85 10.49
CA GLY A 195 9.47 14.75 9.09
C GLY A 195 9.75 13.32 8.63
N MET A 196 9.77 13.12 7.31
CA MET A 196 9.63 11.81 6.68
C MET A 196 10.64 10.75 7.16
N LYS A 197 11.92 11.09 7.26
CA LYS A 197 12.98 10.14 7.66
C LYS A 197 12.85 9.71 9.12
N ALA A 198 12.55 10.63 10.03
CA ALA A 198 12.39 10.31 11.45
C ALA A 198 11.15 9.44 11.66
N ALA A 199 10.00 9.88 11.13
CA ALA A 199 8.74 9.15 11.17
C ALA A 199 8.86 7.70 10.65
N LEU A 200 9.49 7.50 9.48
CA LEU A 200 9.71 6.16 8.94
C LEU A 200 10.69 5.33 9.79
N SER A 201 11.72 5.95 10.37
CA SER A 201 12.65 5.26 11.27
C SER A 201 11.96 4.77 12.53
N ASP A 202 11.08 5.59 13.12
CA ASP A 202 10.36 5.24 14.33
C ASP A 202 9.25 4.21 14.08
N TYR A 203 8.55 4.30 12.93
CA TYR A 203 7.66 3.23 12.47
C TYR A 203 8.40 1.89 12.28
N LEU A 204 9.59 1.90 11.67
CA LEU A 204 10.37 0.68 11.45
C LEU A 204 10.88 0.07 12.76
N LYS A 205 11.27 0.88 13.76
CA LYS A 205 11.59 0.41 15.12
C LYS A 205 10.37 -0.25 15.76
N PHE A 206 9.23 0.46 15.80
CA PHE A 206 7.97 -0.03 16.35
C PHE A 206 7.55 -1.36 15.70
N ARG A 207 7.59 -1.46 14.36
CA ARG A 207 7.25 -2.68 13.62
C ARG A 207 8.23 -3.83 13.87
N SER A 208 9.51 -3.53 14.11
CA SER A 208 10.52 -4.55 14.42
C SER A 208 10.34 -5.09 15.83
N GLU A 209 9.99 -4.23 16.79
CA GLU A 209 9.60 -4.65 18.14
C GLU A 209 8.30 -5.45 18.13
N TRP A 210 7.25 -4.97 17.44
CA TRP A 210 5.99 -5.71 17.30
C TRP A 210 6.21 -7.11 16.71
N ARG A 211 6.97 -7.23 15.61
CA ARG A 211 7.30 -8.55 15.05
C ARG A 211 8.13 -9.40 16.03
N ARG A 212 9.09 -8.83 16.75
CA ARG A 212 9.88 -9.57 17.77
C ARG A 212 9.01 -10.13 18.91
N VAL A 213 7.92 -9.43 19.28
CA VAL A 213 6.98 -9.90 20.33
C VAL A 213 5.99 -10.94 19.80
N HIS A 214 5.51 -10.79 18.56
CA HIS A 214 4.43 -11.61 18.01
C HIS A 214 4.86 -12.73 17.05
N PHE A 215 6.09 -12.69 16.52
CA PHE A 215 6.64 -13.65 15.56
C PHE A 215 8.08 -14.03 15.93
N THR A 216 8.23 -15.17 16.63
CA THR A 216 9.52 -15.73 17.07
C THR A 216 10.00 -16.87 16.17
N GLY A 217 9.98 -16.67 14.85
CA GLY A 217 10.50 -17.61 13.85
C GLY A 217 11.85 -17.17 13.27
N PRO A 218 12.75 -18.11 12.90
CA PRO A 218 13.96 -17.78 12.15
C PRO A 218 13.63 -17.40 10.70
N PHE A 219 14.52 -16.61 10.09
CA PHE A 219 14.54 -16.31 8.64
C PHE A 219 15.30 -17.40 7.88
#